data_AF-A0A0Q5M1B3-F1
#
_entry.id   AF-A0A0Q5M1B3-F1
#
_cell.length_a   1.000
_cell.length_b   1.000
_cell.length_c   1.000
_cell.angle_alpha   90.00
_cell.angle_beta   90.00
_cell.angle_gamma   90.00
#
_symmetry.space_group_name_H-M   'P 1'
#
loop_
_entity.id
_entity.type
_entity.pdbx_description
1 polymer ?
#
loop_
_entity_poly.entity_id
_entity_poly.type
_entity_poly.pdbx_seq_one_letter_code
_entity_poly.pdbx_strand_id
1 'polypeptide(L)'
;MEEHDDGEVLRAERLWIESRGGSEWLSRYVRPFYMNWMRENPTHRDASVAQIPELRARAFELDLDEISAMLSMQWRIQVVATWCAIARADSRLSGAVHNGFAHCYGTLTAPALITAALVYPNVTTATALRAYRECDNENKYGGHGLVSAALRRISAEAPLAAPTEDDGTLVRLLEISHQLQQLSEPGR
;
A
#
# COMPACT_ATOMS: atom_id res chain seq x y z
N MET A 1 -24.81 11.35 3.70
CA MET A 1 -23.57 11.35 4.47
C MET A 1 -23.84 10.40 5.63
N GLU A 2 -23.71 9.10 5.36
CA GLU A 2 -23.83 8.09 6.41
C GLU A 2 -22.58 8.26 7.28
N GLU A 3 -22.79 8.49 8.58
CA GLU A 3 -21.74 8.28 9.57
C GLU A 3 -21.30 6.82 9.40
N HIS A 4 -20.11 6.63 8.83
CA HIS A 4 -19.40 5.38 8.96
C HIS A 4 -19.27 5.15 10.48
N ASP A 5 -19.93 4.14 11.03
CA ASP A 5 -19.77 3.80 12.44
C ASP A 5 -18.35 3.23 12.61
N ASP A 6 -17.40 4.14 12.80
CA ASP A 6 -16.00 3.83 13.04
C ASP A 6 -15.85 2.86 14.22
N GLY A 7 -16.82 2.83 15.15
CA GLY A 7 -16.88 1.89 16.26
C GLY A 7 -17.14 0.44 15.82
N GLU A 8 -18.04 0.23 14.87
CA GLU A 8 -18.32 -1.10 14.30
C GLU A 8 -17.17 -1.61 13.43
N VAL A 9 -16.56 -0.74 12.62
CA VAL A 9 -15.40 -1.09 11.78
C VAL A 9 -14.21 -1.52 12.64
N LEU A 10 -13.85 -0.71 13.64
CA LEU A 10 -12.73 -1.03 14.55
C LEU A 10 -13.02 -2.28 15.40
N ARG A 11 -14.29 -2.57 15.69
CA ARG A 11 -14.69 -3.82 16.36
C ARG A 11 -14.53 -5.03 15.44
N ALA A 12 -14.97 -4.93 14.19
CA ALA A 12 -14.81 -6.00 13.20
C ALA A 12 -13.33 -6.31 12.95
N GLU A 13 -12.49 -5.28 12.80
CA GLU A 13 -11.03 -5.43 12.69
C GLU A 13 -10.44 -6.15 13.90
N ARG A 14 -10.82 -5.73 15.12
CA ARG A 14 -10.33 -6.34 16.35
C ARG A 14 -10.69 -7.81 16.43
N LEU A 15 -11.94 -8.17 16.15
CA LEU A 15 -12.40 -9.56 16.15
C LEU A 15 -11.66 -10.39 15.09
N TRP A 16 -11.42 -9.82 13.93
CA TRP A 16 -10.63 -10.48 12.87
C TRP A 16 -9.20 -10.77 13.33
N ILE A 17 -8.55 -9.81 13.99
CA ILE A 17 -7.19 -9.96 14.54
C ILE A 17 -7.17 -10.99 15.68
N GLU A 18 -8.14 -10.92 16.59
CA GLU A 18 -8.28 -11.87 17.71
C GLU A 18 -8.44 -13.31 17.23
N SER A 19 -9.24 -13.54 16.18
CA SER A 19 -9.41 -14.86 15.57
C SER A 19 -8.12 -15.46 15.00
N ARG A 20 -7.07 -14.65 14.84
CA ARG A 20 -5.76 -15.04 14.28
C ARG A 20 -4.62 -15.02 15.30
N GLY A 21 -4.94 -14.96 16.59
CA GLY A 21 -3.94 -14.94 17.66
C GLY A 21 -3.63 -13.54 18.19
N GLY A 22 -4.43 -12.54 17.86
CA GLY A 22 -4.43 -11.25 18.55
C GLY A 22 -3.09 -10.51 18.45
N SER A 23 -2.51 -10.21 19.62
CA SER A 23 -1.25 -9.49 19.75
C SER A 23 -0.04 -10.22 19.16
N GLU A 24 -0.06 -11.56 19.15
CA GLU A 24 1.01 -12.35 18.55
C GLU A 24 1.02 -12.18 17.04
N TRP A 25 -0.16 -12.17 16.41
CA TRP A 25 -0.31 -11.92 14.98
C TRP A 25 0.22 -10.54 14.61
N LEU A 26 -0.16 -9.49 15.35
CA LEU A 26 0.36 -8.14 15.15
C LEU A 26 1.88 -8.07 15.31
N SER A 27 2.43 -8.80 16.27
CA SER A 27 3.88 -8.84 16.52
C SER A 27 4.65 -9.59 15.43
N ARG A 28 4.01 -10.55 14.76
CA ARG A 28 4.59 -11.33 13.67
C ARG A 28 4.55 -10.58 12.33
N TYR A 29 3.42 -9.97 11.99
CA TYR A 29 3.18 -9.46 10.64
C TYR A 29 3.29 -7.93 10.53
N VAL A 30 2.88 -7.19 11.56
CA VAL A 30 2.73 -5.72 11.45
C VAL A 30 3.90 -4.98 12.12
N ARG A 31 4.24 -5.37 13.35
CA ARG A 31 5.24 -4.68 14.16
C ARG A 31 6.65 -4.66 13.55
N PRO A 32 7.19 -5.76 12.96
CA PRO A 32 8.54 -5.76 12.41
C PRO A 32 8.66 -4.78 11.24
N PHE A 33 7.67 -4.79 10.35
CA PHE A 33 7.60 -3.87 9.23
C PHE A 33 7.48 -2.42 9.70
N TYR A 34 6.59 -2.12 10.64
CA TYR A 34 6.43 -0.75 11.15
C TYR A 34 7.70 -0.22 11.85
N MET A 35 8.35 -1.04 12.69
CA MET A 35 9.50 -0.58 13.47
C MET A 35 10.76 -0.40 12.64
N ASN A 36 10.94 -1.21 11.60
CA ASN A 36 12.15 -1.19 10.79
C ASN A 36 11.98 -0.36 9.51
N TRP A 37 10.82 -0.41 8.84
CA TRP A 37 10.61 0.23 7.54
C TRP A 37 10.21 1.72 7.66
N MET A 38 9.36 2.08 8.64
CA MET A 38 8.94 3.48 8.83
C MET A 38 9.95 4.31 9.62
N ARG A 39 10.72 3.69 10.53
CA ARG A 39 11.76 4.39 11.30
C ARG A 39 12.90 4.88 10.41
N GLU A 40 13.22 4.13 9.35
CA GLU A 40 14.32 4.43 8.43
C GLU A 40 13.88 5.27 7.22
N ASN A 41 12.58 5.63 7.16
CA ASN A 41 11.91 6.30 6.05
C ASN A 41 11.92 5.44 4.76
N PRO A 42 10.75 5.01 4.23
CA PRO A 42 10.66 4.16 3.02
C PRO A 42 11.31 4.76 1.76
N THR A 43 11.69 6.03 1.79
CA THR A 43 12.44 6.69 0.71
C THR A 43 13.95 6.47 0.80
N HIS A 44 14.50 6.01 1.94
CA HIS A 44 15.86 5.52 2.05
C HIS A 44 15.96 4.11 1.46
N ARG A 45 16.51 4.07 0.25
CA ARG A 45 16.67 2.88 -0.58
C ARG A 45 17.34 1.72 0.15
N ASP A 46 18.46 1.96 0.82
CA ASP A 46 19.31 0.89 1.36
C ASP A 46 18.66 0.13 2.53
N ALA A 47 17.97 0.86 3.42
CA ALA A 47 17.16 0.34 4.52
C ALA A 47 16.00 -0.54 4.02
N SER A 48 15.29 -0.04 3.01
CA SER A 48 14.14 -0.71 2.42
C SER A 48 14.56 -2.01 1.71
N VAL A 49 15.70 -2.01 1.00
CA VAL A 49 16.22 -3.18 0.27
C VAL A 49 16.56 -4.33 1.22
N ALA A 50 17.17 -4.05 2.37
CA ALA A 50 17.56 -5.09 3.34
C ALA A 50 16.37 -5.87 3.91
N GLN A 51 15.18 -5.26 3.92
CA GLN A 51 13.97 -5.84 4.51
C GLN A 51 13.09 -6.58 3.47
N ILE A 52 13.42 -6.48 2.18
CA ILE A 52 12.67 -7.12 1.08
C ILE A 52 12.51 -8.65 1.28
N PRO A 53 13.57 -9.43 1.64
CA PRO A 53 13.42 -10.88 1.78
C PRO A 53 12.46 -11.29 2.91
N GLU A 54 12.51 -10.59 4.05
CA GLU A 54 11.64 -10.88 5.19
C GLU A 54 10.18 -10.52 4.86
N LEU A 55 9.94 -9.33 4.30
CA LEU A 55 8.61 -8.92 3.86
C LEU A 55 8.01 -9.91 2.85
N ARG A 56 8.82 -10.37 1.89
CA ARG A 56 8.38 -11.38 0.92
C ARG A 56 8.05 -12.70 1.60
N ALA A 57 8.90 -13.21 2.49
CA ALA A 57 8.61 -14.43 3.23
C ALA A 57 7.29 -14.33 3.99
N ARG A 58 7.05 -13.21 4.69
CA ARG A 58 5.78 -12.96 5.40
C ARG A 58 4.58 -12.86 4.47
N ALA A 59 4.73 -12.21 3.32
CA ALA A 59 3.67 -12.13 2.33
C ALA A 59 3.21 -13.52 1.87
N PHE A 60 4.13 -14.49 1.79
CA PHE A 60 3.81 -15.87 1.40
C PHE A 60 3.29 -16.76 2.53
N GLU A 61 3.38 -16.31 3.79
CA GLU A 61 2.69 -16.97 4.92
C GLU A 61 1.20 -16.61 4.97
N LEU A 62 0.81 -15.46 4.42
CA LEU A 62 -0.57 -14.99 4.35
C LEU A 62 -1.23 -15.52 3.07
N ASP A 63 -2.50 -15.90 3.18
CA ASP A 63 -3.31 -16.16 1.99
C ASP A 63 -3.80 -14.85 1.34
N LEU A 64 -4.39 -14.96 0.13
CA LEU A 64 -4.83 -13.79 -0.62
C LEU A 64 -6.08 -13.13 -0.02
N ASP A 65 -6.92 -13.89 0.69
CA ASP A 65 -8.13 -13.36 1.32
C ASP A 65 -7.75 -12.57 2.57
N GLU A 66 -6.74 -13.02 3.31
CA GLU A 66 -6.14 -12.29 4.42
C GLU A 66 -5.53 -10.97 3.96
N ILE A 67 -4.72 -10.99 2.90
CA ILE A 67 -4.15 -9.76 2.33
C ILE A 67 -5.27 -8.82 1.86
N SER A 68 -6.31 -9.35 1.21
CA SER A 68 -7.45 -8.56 0.75
C SER A 68 -8.23 -7.93 1.91
N ALA A 69 -8.45 -8.67 3.00
CA ALA A 69 -9.10 -8.14 4.19
C ALA A 69 -8.26 -7.03 4.85
N MET A 70 -6.96 -7.25 4.97
CA MET A 70 -6.03 -6.31 5.58
C MET A 70 -5.92 -4.98 4.82
N LEU A 71 -6.16 -4.98 3.49
CA LEU A 71 -6.17 -3.76 2.66
C LEU A 71 -7.30 -2.78 3.00
N SER A 72 -8.31 -3.21 3.74
CA SER A 72 -9.43 -2.38 4.20
C SER A 72 -9.35 -2.01 5.68
N MET A 73 -8.25 -2.34 6.38
CA MET A 73 -8.11 -2.11 7.82
C MET A 73 -7.40 -0.78 8.14
N GLN A 74 -7.25 -0.48 9.43
CA GLN A 74 -6.46 0.65 9.90
C GLN A 74 -5.06 0.77 9.23
N TRP A 75 -4.59 2.01 9.14
CA TRP A 75 -3.46 2.41 8.31
C TRP A 75 -2.19 1.53 8.43
N ARG A 76 -1.81 1.09 9.63
CA ARG A 76 -0.59 0.27 9.81
C ARG A 76 -0.73 -1.10 9.14
N ILE A 77 -1.91 -1.69 9.27
CA ILE A 77 -2.22 -3.00 8.71
C ILE A 77 -2.35 -2.87 7.19
N GLN A 78 -3.04 -1.84 6.72
CA GLN A 78 -3.19 -1.56 5.29
C GLN A 78 -1.84 -1.36 4.58
N VAL A 79 -0.91 -0.60 5.18
CA VAL A 79 0.43 -0.41 4.60
C VAL A 79 1.14 -1.75 4.42
N VAL A 80 1.15 -2.60 5.46
CA VAL A 80 1.78 -3.93 5.39
C VAL A 80 1.10 -4.79 4.33
N ALA A 81 -0.23 -4.84 4.32
CA ALA A 81 -1.01 -5.58 3.35
C ALA A 81 -0.69 -5.15 1.91
N THR A 82 -0.52 -3.85 1.70
CA THR A 82 -0.19 -3.28 0.38
C THR A 82 1.16 -3.77 -0.12
N TRP A 83 2.18 -3.77 0.75
CA TRP A 83 3.49 -4.29 0.39
C TRP A 83 3.51 -5.81 0.22
N CYS A 84 2.77 -6.55 1.05
CA CYS A 84 2.56 -7.98 0.86
C CYS A 84 1.86 -8.26 -0.49
N ALA A 85 0.85 -7.46 -0.86
CA ALA A 85 0.17 -7.58 -2.14
C ALA A 85 1.15 -7.37 -3.30
N ILE A 86 1.99 -6.34 -3.26
CA ILE A 86 3.04 -6.11 -4.27
C ILE A 86 3.98 -7.32 -4.34
N ALA A 87 4.46 -7.82 -3.20
CA ALA A 87 5.37 -8.97 -3.13
C ALA A 87 4.75 -10.26 -3.69
N ARG A 88 3.45 -10.48 -3.45
CA ARG A 88 2.72 -11.65 -3.98
C ARG A 88 2.59 -11.65 -5.50
N ALA A 89 2.60 -10.48 -6.14
CA ALA A 89 2.47 -10.33 -7.58
C ALA A 89 1.27 -11.10 -8.19
N ASP A 90 0.18 -11.27 -7.45
CA ASP A 90 -0.99 -12.04 -7.86
C ASP A 90 -2.10 -11.10 -8.35
N SER A 91 -2.49 -11.25 -9.62
CA SER A 91 -3.45 -10.35 -10.28
C SER A 91 -4.83 -10.33 -9.63
N ARG A 92 -5.19 -11.36 -8.84
CA ARG A 92 -6.46 -11.41 -8.08
C ARG A 92 -6.57 -10.30 -7.04
N LEU A 93 -5.44 -9.76 -6.58
CA LEU A 93 -5.41 -8.67 -5.59
C LEU A 93 -5.71 -7.29 -6.18
N SER A 94 -5.77 -7.15 -7.52
CA SER A 94 -5.98 -5.85 -8.17
C SER A 94 -7.25 -5.15 -7.67
N GLY A 95 -8.37 -5.88 -7.54
CA GLY A 95 -9.62 -5.30 -7.03
C GLY A 95 -9.51 -4.82 -5.58
N ALA A 96 -8.92 -5.63 -4.70
CA ALA A 96 -8.73 -5.29 -3.30
C ALA A 96 -7.84 -4.06 -3.10
N VAL A 97 -6.76 -3.94 -3.88
CA VAL A 97 -5.87 -2.76 -3.86
C VAL A 97 -6.64 -1.48 -4.19
N HIS A 98 -7.52 -1.53 -5.20
CA HIS A 98 -8.30 -0.35 -5.59
C HIS A 98 -9.38 -0.01 -4.57
N ASN A 99 -10.04 -1.03 -3.99
CA ASN A 99 -11.01 -0.83 -2.92
C ASN A 99 -10.37 -0.25 -1.64
N GLY A 100 -9.09 -0.51 -1.40
CA GLY A 100 -8.34 0.05 -0.27
C GLY A 100 -8.34 1.57 -0.23
N PHE A 101 -8.53 2.27 -1.36
CA PHE A 101 -8.59 3.73 -1.37
C PHE A 101 -9.78 4.30 -0.58
N ALA A 102 -10.86 3.52 -0.42
CA ALA A 102 -12.00 3.90 0.42
C ALA A 102 -11.63 4.01 1.90
N HIS A 103 -10.55 3.33 2.32
CA HIS A 103 -10.04 3.31 3.70
C HIS A 103 -8.66 3.97 3.80
N CYS A 104 -8.30 4.84 2.85
CA CYS A 104 -6.99 5.48 2.83
C CYS A 104 -6.87 6.56 3.92
N TYR A 105 -5.80 6.50 4.70
CA TYR A 105 -5.49 7.43 5.80
C TYR A 105 -4.48 8.52 5.38
N GLY A 106 -4.55 8.96 4.13
CA GLY A 106 -3.70 10.04 3.65
C GLY A 106 -2.22 9.69 3.52
N THR A 107 -1.34 10.60 3.93
CA THR A 107 0.13 10.41 3.94
C THR A 107 0.63 9.13 4.59
N LEU A 108 -0.15 8.55 5.51
CA LEU A 108 0.22 7.31 6.20
C LEU A 108 0.16 6.08 5.30
N THR A 109 -0.77 6.03 4.34
CA THR A 109 -1.04 4.84 3.51
C THR A 109 -0.93 5.10 2.01
N ALA A 110 -1.14 6.35 1.59
CA ALA A 110 -1.17 6.73 0.18
C ALA A 110 0.10 6.34 -0.59
N PRO A 111 1.33 6.48 -0.06
CA PRO A 111 2.52 6.09 -0.82
C PRO A 111 2.55 4.61 -1.21
N ALA A 112 2.25 3.71 -0.27
CA ALA A 112 2.19 2.29 -0.56
C ALA A 112 1.03 1.99 -1.52
N LEU A 113 -0.16 2.54 -1.26
CA LEU A 113 -1.38 2.20 -1.99
C LEU A 113 -1.37 2.73 -3.43
N ILE A 114 -0.87 3.95 -3.64
CA ILE A 114 -0.63 4.52 -4.97
C ILE A 114 0.36 3.64 -5.74
N THR A 115 1.45 3.21 -5.09
CA THR A 115 2.44 2.34 -5.72
C THR A 115 1.81 1.01 -6.14
N ALA A 116 1.04 0.37 -5.26
CA ALA A 116 0.34 -0.88 -5.57
C ALA A 116 -0.68 -0.71 -6.71
N ALA A 117 -1.41 0.40 -6.76
CA ALA A 117 -2.36 0.68 -7.84
C ALA A 117 -1.68 0.79 -9.21
N LEU A 118 -0.45 1.31 -9.25
CA LEU A 118 0.38 1.37 -10.47
C LEU A 118 1.02 0.02 -10.83
N VAL A 119 1.26 -0.85 -9.85
CA VAL A 119 1.71 -2.23 -10.05
C VAL A 119 0.57 -3.13 -10.55
N TYR A 120 -0.66 -2.85 -10.12
CA TYR A 120 -1.88 -3.58 -10.48
C TYR A 120 -2.85 -2.76 -11.35
N PRO A 121 -2.41 -2.14 -12.46
CA PRO A 121 -3.26 -1.25 -13.22
C PRO A 121 -4.47 -1.99 -13.79
N ASN A 122 -5.65 -1.38 -13.67
CA ASN A 122 -6.89 -1.85 -14.26
C ASN A 122 -7.72 -0.64 -14.76
N VAL A 123 -8.90 -0.92 -15.31
CA VAL A 123 -9.77 0.12 -15.91
C VAL A 123 -10.24 1.19 -14.92
N THR A 124 -10.15 0.94 -13.60
CA THR A 124 -10.57 1.86 -12.55
C THR A 124 -9.43 2.67 -11.94
N THR A 125 -8.16 2.34 -12.22
CA THR A 125 -6.99 2.96 -11.58
C THR A 125 -6.99 4.47 -11.66
N ALA A 126 -7.22 5.03 -12.86
CA ALA A 126 -7.25 6.48 -13.04
C ALA A 126 -8.39 7.14 -12.26
N THR A 127 -9.55 6.50 -12.19
CA THR A 127 -10.70 7.00 -11.43
C THR A 127 -10.43 6.98 -9.93
N ALA A 128 -9.89 5.87 -9.40
CA ALA A 128 -9.54 5.75 -7.98
C ALA A 128 -8.52 6.80 -7.54
N LEU A 129 -7.47 7.02 -8.35
CA LEU A 129 -6.45 8.03 -8.06
C LEU A 129 -7.01 9.46 -8.12
N ARG A 130 -7.91 9.77 -9.08
CA ARG A 130 -8.56 11.09 -9.12
C ARG A 130 -9.45 11.33 -7.90
N ALA A 131 -10.27 10.35 -7.53
CA ALA A 131 -11.13 10.43 -6.35
C ALA A 131 -10.30 10.61 -5.07
N TYR A 132 -9.20 9.87 -4.92
CA TYR A 132 -8.27 10.09 -3.80
C TYR A 132 -7.68 11.50 -3.80
N ARG A 133 -7.24 12.02 -4.95
CA ARG A 133 -6.68 13.37 -5.05
C ARG A 133 -7.69 14.45 -4.64
N GLU A 134 -8.95 14.31 -5.05
CA GLU A 134 -10.03 15.22 -4.65
C GLU A 134 -10.23 15.19 -3.14
N CYS A 135 -10.36 14.00 -2.55
CA CYS A 135 -10.47 13.82 -1.11
C CYS A 135 -9.24 14.36 -0.33
N ASP A 136 -8.02 14.14 -0.83
CA ASP A 136 -6.78 14.64 -0.22
C ASP A 136 -6.72 16.17 -0.23
N ASN A 137 -7.18 16.81 -1.30
CA ASN A 137 -7.23 18.27 -1.41
C ASN A 137 -8.24 18.88 -0.43
N GLU A 138 -9.39 18.23 -0.26
CA GLU A 138 -10.43 18.68 0.69
C GLU A 138 -9.97 18.54 2.15
N ASN A 139 -9.33 17.42 2.47
CA ASN A 139 -8.98 17.06 3.85
C ASN A 139 -7.52 17.37 4.23
N LYS A 140 -6.70 17.82 3.28
CA LYS A 140 -5.27 18.15 3.45
C LYS A 140 -4.44 17.00 4.03
N TYR A 141 -4.72 15.79 3.55
CA TYR A 141 -4.06 14.58 3.99
C TYR A 141 -2.59 14.48 3.60
N GLY A 142 -2.17 15.22 2.56
CA GLY A 142 -0.76 15.44 2.19
C GLY A 142 -0.21 14.49 1.12
N GLY A 143 -1.04 13.61 0.56
CA GLY A 143 -0.67 12.69 -0.53
C GLY A 143 -0.86 13.27 -1.94
N HIS A 144 -1.38 14.51 -2.07
CA HIS A 144 -1.73 15.13 -3.36
C HIS A 144 -0.59 15.14 -4.40
N GLY A 145 0.66 15.34 -3.97
CA GLY A 145 1.82 15.42 -4.85
C GLY A 145 2.12 14.08 -5.51
N LEU A 146 2.14 13.01 -4.72
CA LEU A 146 2.40 11.66 -5.17
C LEU A 146 1.27 11.10 -6.04
N VAL A 147 0.01 11.36 -5.72
CA VAL A 147 -1.11 10.96 -6.59
C VAL A 147 -1.09 11.73 -7.91
N SER A 148 -0.66 13.00 -7.91
CA SER A 148 -0.48 13.77 -9.14
C SER A 148 0.65 13.21 -10.00
N ALA A 149 1.76 12.77 -9.41
CA ALA A 149 2.83 12.05 -10.11
C ALA A 149 2.31 10.73 -10.72
N ALA A 150 1.51 9.96 -9.98
CA ALA A 150 0.91 8.73 -10.47
C ALA A 150 -0.06 8.98 -11.65
N LEU A 151 -0.92 10.00 -11.55
CA LEU A 151 -1.85 10.38 -12.62
C LEU A 151 -1.12 10.84 -13.89
N ARG A 152 -0.04 11.62 -13.76
CA ARG A 152 0.83 11.99 -14.90
C ARG A 152 1.46 10.77 -15.56
N ARG A 153 1.81 9.75 -14.79
CA ARG A 153 2.43 8.52 -15.33
C ARG A 153 1.46 7.68 -16.16
N ILE A 154 0.20 7.58 -15.75
CA ILE A 154 -0.80 6.74 -16.43
C ILE A 154 -1.59 7.47 -17.51
N SER A 155 -1.71 8.79 -17.41
CA SER A 155 -2.31 9.61 -18.45
C SER A 155 -1.20 9.89 -19.46
N ALA A 156 -1.28 9.37 -20.68
CA ALA A 156 -0.25 9.48 -21.71
C ALA A 156 0.04 10.92 -22.21
N GLU A 157 -0.31 11.94 -21.43
CA GLU A 157 0.04 13.33 -21.68
C GLU A 157 1.53 13.53 -21.35
N ALA A 158 2.32 13.84 -22.38
CA ALA A 158 3.74 14.12 -22.25
C ALA A 158 3.99 15.19 -21.17
N PRO A 159 5.07 15.07 -20.36
CA PRO A 159 5.33 16.06 -19.32
C PRO A 159 5.61 17.43 -19.97
N LEU A 160 4.67 18.36 -19.83
CA LEU A 160 4.92 19.79 -20.13
C LEU A 160 5.74 20.47 -19.02
N ALA A 161 5.89 19.82 -17.86
CA ALA A 161 6.58 20.34 -16.69
C ALA A 161 7.78 19.47 -16.29
N ALA A 162 8.77 20.09 -15.64
CA ALA A 162 9.92 19.40 -15.08
C ALA A 162 9.50 18.41 -13.97
N PRO A 163 10.19 17.27 -13.80
CA PRO A 163 9.93 16.32 -12.73
C PRO A 163 10.00 16.96 -11.33
N THR A 164 9.08 16.60 -10.46
CA THR A 164 9.03 17.05 -9.07
C THR A 164 9.71 16.06 -8.12
N GLU A 165 9.85 16.43 -6.84
CA GLU A 165 10.33 15.52 -5.80
C GLU A 165 9.44 14.27 -5.67
N ASP A 166 8.12 14.43 -5.80
CA ASP A 166 7.15 13.34 -5.78
C ASP A 166 7.33 12.37 -6.96
N ASP A 167 7.69 12.86 -8.15
CA ASP A 167 8.02 12.00 -9.29
C ASP A 167 9.23 11.11 -8.95
N GLY A 168 10.27 11.69 -8.32
CA GLY A 168 11.43 10.95 -7.85
C GLY A 168 11.10 9.93 -6.75
N THR A 169 10.21 10.30 -5.82
CA THR A 169 9.72 9.38 -4.77
C THR A 169 8.94 8.22 -5.38
N LEU A 170 8.04 8.48 -6.32
CA LEU A 170 7.27 7.46 -7.01
C LEU A 170 8.17 6.46 -7.75
N VAL A 171 9.20 6.96 -8.44
CA VAL A 171 10.20 6.10 -9.11
C VAL A 171 10.88 5.17 -8.11
N ARG A 172 11.35 5.68 -6.96
CA ARG A 172 11.97 4.84 -5.92
C ARG A 172 11.04 3.76 -5.38
N LEU A 173 9.76 4.10 -5.14
CA LEU A 173 8.77 3.14 -4.65
C LEU A 173 8.47 2.04 -5.69
N LEU A 174 8.42 2.40 -6.98
CA LEU A 174 8.28 1.44 -8.07
C LEU A 174 9.53 0.55 -8.20
N GLU A 175 10.73 1.08 -8.03
CA GLU A 175 11.96 0.27 -8.00
C GLU A 175 11.92 -0.78 -6.88
N ILE A 176 11.53 -0.39 -5.67
CA ILE A 176 11.34 -1.31 -4.53
C ILE A 176 10.31 -2.38 -4.88
N SER A 177 9.20 -1.98 -5.52
CA SER A 177 8.14 -2.90 -5.92
C SER A 177 8.64 -3.94 -6.93
N HIS A 178 9.43 -3.51 -7.91
CA HIS A 178 10.05 -4.41 -8.87
C HIS A 178 10.99 -5.41 -8.18
N GLN A 179 11.81 -4.97 -7.23
CA GLN A 179 12.70 -5.85 -6.47
C GLN A 179 11.93 -6.86 -5.62
N LEU A 180 10.84 -6.43 -4.96
CA LEU A 180 9.95 -7.31 -4.20
C LEU A 180 9.37 -8.44 -5.06
N GLN A 181 9.08 -8.17 -6.33
CA GLN A 181 8.53 -9.14 -7.28
C GLN A 181 9.59 -10.04 -7.92
N GLN A 182 10.81 -9.52 -8.11
CA GLN A 182 11.91 -10.20 -8.83
C GLN A 182 12.73 -11.16 -7.98
N LEU A 183 12.57 -11.19 -6.66
CA LEU A 183 13.16 -12.25 -5.85
C LEU A 183 12.55 -13.60 -6.28
N SER A 184 13.30 -14.34 -7.09
CA SER A 184 12.99 -15.70 -7.53
C SER A 184 12.47 -16.53 -6.36
N GLU A 185 11.47 -17.40 -6.61
CA GLU A 185 10.99 -18.34 -5.60
C GLU A 185 12.20 -19.03 -4.93
N PRO A 186 12.29 -19.10 -3.59
CA PRO A 186 13.20 -20.05 -2.98
C PRO A 186 12.80 -21.43 -3.53
N GLY A 187 13.75 -22.06 -4.22
CA GLY A 187 13.51 -23.29 -4.98
C GLY A 187 12.72 -24.31 -4.17
N ARG A 188 11.70 -24.87 -4.82
CA ARG A 188 11.02 -26.08 -4.38
C ARG A 188 12.00 -27.25 -4.25
#